data_AF-A0A5M4B9B0-F1
#
_entry.id   AF-A0A5M4B9B0-F1
#
_cell.length_a   1.000
_cell.length_b   1.000
_cell.length_c   1.000
_cell.angle_alpha   90.00
_cell.angle_beta   90.00
_cell.angle_gamma   90.00
#
_symmetry.space_group_name_H-M   'P 1'
#
loop_
_entity.id
_entity.type
_entity.pdbx_description
1 polymer ?
#
loop_
_entity_poly.entity_id
_entity_poly.type
_entity_poly.pdbx_seq_one_letter_code
_entity_poly.pdbx_strand_id
1 'polypeptide(L)'
;MNSNGKGFKGCHSKIALDDYTKNNPTARYELKNKVMDSSGNGVYEAEPIIKLENGTELRKTNNRGKSTFFPDDWDEARILEEVEHAINNNHGKFNLNKPNSNEYFGLSRDGKIEIHFFYNQDGTIGSYYPIKN
;
A
#
# COMPACT_ATOMS: atom_id res chain seq x y z
N MET A 1 18.36 21.15 -17.40
CA MET A 1 17.37 20.07 -17.59
C MET A 1 17.94 18.82 -16.94
N ASN A 2 17.49 18.49 -15.72
CA ASN A 2 17.97 17.30 -15.01
C ASN A 2 16.84 16.28 -14.95
N SER A 3 17.08 15.10 -15.52
CA SER A 3 16.19 13.95 -15.54
C SER A 3 16.02 13.37 -14.11
N ASN A 4 15.14 13.99 -13.32
CA ASN A 4 14.76 13.52 -11.99
C ASN A 4 13.76 12.35 -12.10
N GLY A 5 14.08 11.23 -11.45
CA GLY A 5 13.42 9.93 -11.57
C GLY A 5 11.90 9.97 -11.45
N LYS A 6 11.22 9.55 -12.52
CA LYS A 6 9.76 9.44 -12.59
C LYS A 6 9.31 8.12 -11.94
N GLY A 7 8.75 8.17 -10.73
CA GLY A 7 8.16 7.01 -10.06
C GLY A 7 7.46 7.39 -8.74
N PHE A 8 6.67 6.47 -8.18
CA PHE A 8 5.88 6.72 -6.96
C PHE A 8 6.30 5.80 -5.79
N LYS A 9 5.84 6.14 -4.59
CA LYS A 9 5.93 5.34 -3.35
C LYS A 9 4.53 5.19 -2.77
N GLY A 10 4.29 4.16 -1.95
CA GLY A 10 2.96 3.84 -1.41
C GLY A 10 2.08 3.09 -2.42
N CYS A 11 0.79 3.45 -2.48
CA CYS A 11 -0.24 2.80 -3.29
C CYS A 11 -0.48 1.34 -2.88
N HIS A 12 -1.39 1.18 -1.92
CA HIS A 12 -1.77 -0.10 -1.31
C HIS A 12 -3.28 -0.37 -1.44
N SER A 13 -3.97 0.35 -2.32
CA SER A 13 -5.39 0.13 -2.65
C SER A 13 -5.63 0.43 -4.12
N LYS A 14 -6.62 -0.24 -4.71
CA LYS A 14 -7.08 0.05 -6.08
C LYS A 14 -7.65 1.47 -6.18
N ILE A 15 -8.28 1.97 -5.12
CA ILE A 15 -8.83 3.34 -5.02
C ILE A 15 -7.74 4.37 -5.29
N ALA A 16 -6.56 4.23 -4.69
CA ALA A 16 -5.45 5.16 -4.93
C ALA A 16 -4.99 5.20 -6.41
N LEU A 17 -5.11 4.08 -7.13
CA LEU A 17 -4.83 4.03 -8.56
C LEU A 17 -5.96 4.64 -9.39
N ASP A 18 -7.21 4.34 -9.03
CA ASP A 18 -8.40 4.88 -9.67
C ASP A 18 -8.42 6.42 -9.53
N ASP A 19 -8.17 6.96 -8.33
CA ASP A 19 -8.07 8.40 -8.07
C ASP A 19 -6.95 9.06 -8.86
N TYR A 20 -5.80 8.40 -9.00
CA TYR A 20 -4.73 8.90 -9.84
C TYR A 20 -5.20 9.05 -11.30
N THR A 21 -5.84 8.03 -11.86
CA THR A 21 -6.35 8.08 -13.25
C THR A 21 -7.52 9.04 -13.43
N LYS A 22 -8.38 9.20 -12.42
CA LYS A 22 -9.46 10.19 -12.42
C LYS A 22 -8.92 11.61 -12.53
N ASN A 23 -7.82 11.90 -11.82
CA ASN A 23 -7.16 13.21 -11.86
C ASN A 23 -6.19 13.37 -13.06
N ASN A 24 -5.88 12.27 -13.76
CA ASN A 24 -5.01 12.23 -14.93
C ASN A 24 -5.70 11.40 -16.02
N PRO A 25 -6.75 11.91 -16.68
CA PRO A 25 -7.68 11.10 -17.46
C PRO A 25 -7.08 10.40 -18.69
N THR A 26 -5.90 10.83 -19.16
CA THR A 26 -5.16 10.16 -20.24
C THR A 26 -4.16 9.12 -19.72
N ALA A 27 -4.00 9.03 -18.39
CA ALA A 27 -3.25 7.97 -17.75
C ALA A 27 -4.13 6.74 -17.49
N ARG A 28 -3.50 5.58 -17.54
CA ARG A 28 -4.08 4.29 -17.15
C ARG A 28 -3.12 3.55 -16.26
N TYR A 29 -3.58 2.54 -15.53
CA TYR A 29 -2.68 1.66 -14.77
C TYR A 29 -2.82 0.20 -15.17
N GLU A 30 -1.77 -0.57 -14.88
CA GLU A 30 -1.74 -2.02 -14.95
C GLU A 30 -1.23 -2.57 -13.63
N LEU A 31 -1.80 -3.68 -13.18
CA LEU A 31 -1.30 -4.49 -12.07
C LEU A 31 -0.64 -5.73 -12.66
N LYS A 32 0.69 -5.76 -12.73
CA LYS A 32 1.43 -6.92 -13.21
C LYS A 32 1.75 -7.89 -12.08
N ASN A 33 1.91 -9.16 -12.42
CA ASN A 33 2.32 -10.21 -11.49
C ASN A 33 1.43 -10.25 -10.24
N LYS A 34 0.10 -10.09 -10.40
CA LYS A 34 -0.86 -10.15 -9.29
C LYS A 34 -0.85 -11.56 -8.68
N VAL A 35 -0.54 -11.63 -7.39
CA VAL A 35 -0.53 -12.87 -6.60
C VAL A 35 -1.39 -12.67 -5.37
N MET A 36 -2.51 -13.40 -5.29
CA MET A 36 -3.42 -13.36 -4.15
C MET A 36 -2.77 -13.98 -2.91
N ASP A 37 -3.18 -13.49 -1.74
CA ASP A 37 -2.94 -14.15 -0.46
C ASP A 37 -3.58 -15.56 -0.46
N SER A 38 -2.86 -16.53 0.09
CA SER A 38 -3.31 -17.93 0.09
C SER A 38 -4.48 -18.19 1.05
N SER A 39 -4.68 -17.33 2.05
CA SER A 39 -5.77 -17.42 3.01
C SER A 39 -7.15 -17.06 2.44
N GLY A 40 -7.19 -16.44 1.27
CA GLY A 40 -8.44 -15.98 0.65
C GLY A 40 -9.02 -14.71 1.29
N ASN A 41 -8.26 -13.97 2.10
CA ASN A 41 -8.68 -12.71 2.73
C ASN A 41 -8.81 -11.52 1.75
N GLY A 42 -8.48 -11.72 0.47
CA GLY A 42 -8.58 -10.71 -0.59
C GLY A 42 -7.34 -9.82 -0.75
N VAL A 43 -6.38 -9.88 0.17
CA VAL A 43 -5.08 -9.20 0.02
C VAL A 43 -4.32 -9.80 -1.15
N TYR A 44 -3.54 -8.97 -1.84
CA TYR A 44 -2.68 -9.45 -2.92
C TYR A 44 -1.41 -8.61 -3.06
N GLU A 45 -0.38 -9.19 -3.66
CA GLU A 45 0.80 -8.45 -4.11
C GLU A 45 0.70 -8.22 -5.61
N ALA A 46 1.09 -7.04 -6.09
CA ALA A 46 1.24 -6.75 -7.51
C ALA A 46 2.30 -5.67 -7.76
N GLU A 47 2.72 -5.55 -9.03
CA GLU A 47 3.52 -4.45 -9.55
C GLU A 47 2.59 -3.41 -10.21
N PRO A 48 2.28 -2.29 -9.53
CA PRO A 48 1.52 -1.21 -10.14
C PRO A 48 2.38 -0.42 -11.12
N ILE A 49 1.87 -0.26 -12.34
CA ILE A 49 2.50 0.51 -13.41
C ILE A 49 1.49 1.53 -13.91
N ILE A 50 1.82 2.81 -13.82
CA ILE A 50 1.03 3.88 -14.42
C ILE A 50 1.59 4.18 -15.80
N LYS A 51 0.75 4.14 -16.83
CA LYS A 51 1.10 4.48 -18.21
C LYS A 51 0.49 5.84 -18.55
N LEU A 52 1.36 6.80 -18.87
CA LEU A 52 0.97 8.13 -19.33
C LEU A 52 0.75 8.12 -20.84
N GLU A 53 0.00 9.10 -21.34
CA GLU A 53 -0.32 9.28 -22.76
C GLU A 53 0.91 9.32 -23.67
N ASN A 54 1.99 9.96 -23.20
CA ASN A 54 3.24 10.06 -23.95
C ASN A 54 4.08 8.76 -23.97
N GLY A 55 3.50 7.63 -23.54
CA GLY A 55 4.17 6.33 -23.47
C GLY A 55 5.10 6.14 -22.27
N THR A 56 5.25 7.14 -21.39
CA THR A 56 6.04 7.00 -20.17
C THR A 56 5.36 6.01 -19.21
N GLU A 57 6.12 5.05 -18.69
CA GLU A 57 5.71 4.21 -17.57
C GLU A 57 6.28 4.75 -16.25
N LEU A 58 5.40 5.05 -15.28
CA LEU A 58 5.79 5.30 -13.89
C LEU A 58 5.71 3.98 -13.12
N ARG A 59 6.82 3.62 -12.49
CA ARG A 59 6.95 2.42 -11.67
C ARG A 59 7.21 2.80 -10.23
N LYS A 60 6.88 1.88 -9.32
CA LYS A 60 7.21 2.05 -7.91
C LYS A 60 8.73 2.01 -7.73
N THR A 61 9.26 2.96 -6.97
CA THR A 61 10.72 3.13 -6.80
C THR A 61 11.29 2.35 -5.62
N ASN A 62 10.42 1.80 -4.77
CA ASN A 62 10.76 0.99 -3.61
C ASN A 62 10.17 -0.42 -3.70
N ASN A 63 10.57 -1.29 -2.77
CA ASN A 63 10.11 -2.67 -2.66
C ASN A 63 10.17 -3.46 -3.99
N ARG A 64 11.26 -3.27 -4.77
CA ARG A 64 11.45 -3.91 -6.08
C ARG A 64 10.28 -3.70 -7.05
N GLY A 65 9.56 -2.57 -6.95
CA GLY A 65 8.42 -2.27 -7.82
C GLY A 65 7.06 -2.74 -7.29
N LYS A 66 7.01 -3.39 -6.13
CA LYS A 66 5.83 -4.12 -5.64
C LYS A 66 5.08 -3.42 -4.51
N SER A 67 3.78 -3.62 -4.48
CA SER A 67 2.88 -3.27 -3.37
C SER A 67 2.06 -4.49 -2.98
N THR A 68 1.79 -4.63 -1.70
CA THR A 68 0.62 -5.37 -1.21
C THR A 68 -0.59 -4.44 -1.21
N PHE A 69 -1.76 -4.98 -1.53
CA PHE A 69 -2.99 -4.23 -1.69
C PHE A 69 -4.06 -4.74 -0.74
N PHE A 70 -4.85 -3.82 -0.20
CA PHE A 70 -6.08 -4.15 0.50
C PHE A 70 -7.06 -4.82 -0.48
N PRO A 71 -8.03 -5.61 0.03
CA PRO A 71 -9.03 -6.24 -0.82
C PRO A 71 -9.74 -5.23 -1.73
N ASP A 72 -9.96 -5.60 -2.99
CA ASP A 72 -10.56 -4.72 -4.00
C ASP A 72 -12.03 -4.33 -3.68
N ASP A 73 -12.69 -5.09 -2.80
CA ASP A 73 -14.06 -4.84 -2.32
C ASP A 73 -14.11 -3.91 -1.09
N TRP A 74 -12.97 -3.49 -0.54
CA TRP A 74 -12.92 -2.49 0.52
C TRP A 74 -12.93 -1.09 -0.08
N ASP A 75 -13.87 -0.26 0.37
CA ASP A 75 -13.84 1.17 0.10
C ASP A 75 -12.82 1.91 1.00
N GLU A 76 -12.59 3.20 0.72
CA GLU A 76 -11.59 3.99 1.44
C GLU A 76 -11.96 4.14 2.92
N ALA A 77 -13.25 4.34 3.22
CA ALA A 77 -13.73 4.45 4.59
C ALA A 77 -13.44 3.19 5.39
N ARG A 78 -13.75 2.01 4.83
CA ARG A 78 -13.43 0.72 5.44
C ARG A 78 -11.94 0.52 5.64
N ILE A 79 -11.10 0.86 4.65
CA ILE A 79 -9.64 0.77 4.80
C ILE A 79 -9.17 1.62 5.99
N LEU A 80 -9.60 2.88 6.07
CA LEU A 80 -9.20 3.79 7.15
C LEU A 80 -9.66 3.28 8.52
N GLU A 81 -10.90 2.80 8.60
CA GLU A 81 -11.46 2.20 9.80
C GLU A 81 -10.69 0.97 10.31
N GLU A 82 -10.30 0.08 9.39
CA GLU A 82 -9.53 -1.13 9.72
C GLU A 82 -8.08 -0.78 10.10
N VAL A 83 -7.50 0.24 9.47
CA VAL A 83 -6.19 0.78 9.85
C VAL A 83 -6.24 1.42 11.23
N GLU A 84 -7.26 2.22 11.53
CA GLU A 84 -7.46 2.81 12.86
C GLU A 84 -7.64 1.72 13.92
N HIS A 85 -8.40 0.66 13.61
CA HIS A 85 -8.52 -0.49 14.50
C HIS A 85 -7.17 -1.17 14.72
N ALA A 86 -6.38 -1.40 13.66
CA ALA A 86 -5.05 -2.01 13.76
C ALA A 86 -4.07 -1.15 14.59
N ILE A 87 -4.19 0.17 14.51
CA ILE A 87 -3.41 1.09 15.34
C ILE A 87 -3.84 1.01 16.81
N ASN A 88 -5.14 0.93 17.08
CA ASN A 88 -5.66 0.80 18.44
C ASN A 88 -5.35 -0.57 19.06
N ASN A 89 -5.25 -1.63 18.23
CA ASN A 89 -4.83 -2.96 18.65
C ASN A 89 -3.33 -3.25 18.42
N ASN A 90 -2.49 -2.22 18.32
CA ASN A 90 -1.07 -2.33 18.01
C ASN A 90 -0.34 -3.43 18.81
N HIS A 91 0.24 -4.40 18.10
CA HIS A 91 0.98 -5.55 18.62
C HIS A 91 2.48 -5.26 18.84
N GLY A 92 2.90 -4.00 18.66
CA GLY A 92 4.26 -3.53 18.88
C GLY A 92 5.06 -3.40 17.59
N LYS A 93 6.39 -3.29 17.74
CA LYS A 93 7.30 -3.14 16.60
C LYS A 93 7.37 -4.44 15.80
N PHE A 94 7.21 -4.34 14.49
CA PHE A 94 7.28 -5.50 13.60
C PHE A 94 8.68 -6.15 13.61
N ASN A 95 9.74 -5.35 13.47
CA ASN A 95 11.11 -5.86 13.40
C ASN A 95 11.91 -5.50 14.65
N LEU A 96 11.94 -6.42 15.62
CA LEU A 96 12.69 -6.26 16.87
C LEU A 96 14.21 -6.17 16.67
N ASN A 97 14.73 -6.72 15.57
CA ASN A 97 16.15 -6.66 15.23
C ASN A 97 16.55 -5.32 14.56
N LYS A 98 15.58 -4.45 14.28
CA LYS A 98 15.79 -3.10 13.76
C LYS A 98 15.19 -2.09 14.73
N PRO A 99 15.87 -1.78 15.85
CA PRO A 99 15.31 -0.94 16.91
C PRO A 99 14.94 0.48 16.44
N ASN A 100 15.60 0.97 15.40
CA ASN A 100 15.34 2.28 14.78
C ASN A 100 14.22 2.24 13.72
N SER A 101 13.60 1.08 13.48
CA SER A 101 12.40 1.00 12.65
C SER A 101 11.22 1.61 13.39
N ASN A 102 10.48 2.48 12.69
CA ASN A 102 9.20 3.02 13.15
C ASN A 102 8.02 2.20 12.59
N GLU A 103 8.26 0.94 12.25
CA GLU A 103 7.25 0.02 11.74
C GLU A 103 6.58 -0.75 12.87
N TYR A 104 5.26 -0.67 12.88
CA TYR A 104 4.38 -1.35 13.83
C TYR A 104 3.34 -2.15 13.05
N PHE A 105 2.67 -3.05 13.75
CA PHE A 105 1.62 -3.85 13.14
C PHE A 105 0.47 -4.07 14.10
N GLY A 106 -0.69 -4.32 13.52
CA GLY A 106 -1.91 -4.76 14.18
C GLY A 106 -2.72 -5.63 13.23
N LEU A 107 -3.92 -6.00 13.63
CA LEU A 107 -4.81 -6.84 12.82
C LEU A 107 -6.09 -6.06 12.43
N SER A 108 -6.70 -6.45 11.32
CA SER A 108 -8.09 -6.11 11.01
C SER A 108 -9.04 -6.58 12.12
N ARG A 109 -10.23 -6.00 12.20
CA ARG A 109 -11.24 -6.31 13.23
C ARG A 109 -11.62 -7.79 13.28
N ASP A 110 -11.60 -8.47 12.13
CA ASP A 110 -11.87 -9.90 12.02
C ASP A 110 -10.63 -10.78 12.23
N GLY A 111 -9.46 -10.19 12.47
CA GLY A 111 -8.20 -10.86 12.72
C GLY A 111 -7.53 -11.48 11.49
N LYS A 112 -8.10 -11.30 10.28
CA LYS A 112 -7.63 -12.03 9.07
C LYS A 112 -6.55 -11.32 8.27
N ILE A 113 -6.40 -10.00 8.43
CA ILE A 113 -5.44 -9.19 7.68
C ILE A 113 -4.52 -8.52 8.69
N GLU A 114 -3.22 -8.83 8.60
CA GLU A 114 -2.19 -8.08 9.31
C GLU A 114 -1.93 -6.77 8.57
N ILE A 115 -1.93 -5.66 9.30
CA ILE A 115 -1.77 -4.32 8.76
C ILE A 115 -0.53 -3.70 9.41
N HIS A 116 0.44 -3.38 8.57
CA HIS A 116 1.62 -2.63 8.98
C HIS A 116 1.37 -1.14 8.81
N PHE A 117 1.96 -0.36 9.73
CA PHE A 117 1.93 1.09 9.66
C PHE A 117 3.21 1.71 10.21
N PHE A 118 3.53 2.90 9.70
CA PHE A 118 4.68 3.70 10.10
C PHE A 118 4.23 5.00 10.74
N TYR A 119 4.82 5.34 11.88
CA TYR A 119 4.71 6.68 12.45
C TYR A 119 5.76 7.63 11.88
N ASN A 120 5.31 8.85 11.56
CA ASN A 120 6.16 10.00 11.33
C ASN A 120 6.81 10.47 12.65
N GLN A 121 7.76 11.39 12.55
CA GLN A 121 8.44 11.94 13.74
C GLN A 121 7.50 12.70 14.69
N ASP A 122 6.38 13.22 14.18
CA ASP A 122 5.35 13.93 14.94
C ASP A 122 4.28 13.00 15.54
N GLY A 123 4.43 11.67 15.36
CA GLY A 123 3.48 10.68 15.86
C GLY A 123 2.25 10.45 14.97
N THR A 124 2.13 11.14 13.83
CA THR A 124 1.08 10.87 12.84
C THR A 124 1.40 9.62 12.00
N ILE A 125 0.40 9.03 11.36
CA ILE A 125 0.61 7.90 10.44
C ILE A 125 1.16 8.41 9.10
N GLY A 126 2.35 7.93 8.73
CA GLY A 126 2.98 8.27 7.46
C GLY A 126 2.61 7.32 6.32
N SER A 127 2.42 6.04 6.61
CA SER A 127 2.05 5.02 5.62
C SER A 127 1.50 3.79 6.32
N TYR A 128 0.60 3.07 5.64
CA TYR A 128 0.07 1.79 6.08
C TYR A 128 -0.18 0.87 4.88
N TYR A 129 -0.16 -0.43 5.11
CA TYR A 129 -0.33 -1.45 4.08
C TYR A 129 -0.69 -2.82 4.69
N PRO A 130 -1.44 -3.67 3.98
CA PRO A 130 -1.71 -5.03 4.44
C PRO A 130 -0.53 -5.94 4.16
N ILE A 131 -0.40 -7.01 4.93
CA ILE A 131 0.57 -8.08 4.69
C ILE A 131 -0.10 -9.23 3.96
N LYS A 132 0.60 -9.71 2.94
CA LYS A 132 0.27 -10.95 2.24
C LYS A 132 1.06 -12.09 2.90
N ASN A 133 0.36 -13.04 3.50
CA ASN A 133 0.92 -14.19 4.23
C ASN A 133 1.11 -15.43 3.34
#